data_AF-A0A7H8PQI2-F1
#
_entry.id   AF-A0A7H8PQI2-F1
#
_cell.length_a   1.000
_cell.length_b   1.000
_cell.length_c   1.000
_cell.angle_alpha   90.00
_cell.angle_beta   90.00
_cell.angle_gamma   90.00
#
_symmetry.space_group_name_H-M   'P 1'
#
loop_
_entity.id
_entity.type
_entity.pdbx_description
1 polymer ?
#
loop_
_entity_poly.entity_id
_entity_poly.type
_entity_poly.pdbx_seq_one_letter_code
_entity_poly.pdbx_strand_id
1 'polypeptide(L)'
;MIVWSGRGIFSAILFILTLVGSLYILPKEHDDYGFVIAAFSAALFSWYFGKKWNIDNAKIIKDKTTGKLFTIKNQHTLFWIPMQYWGALFSILGIIILIQNAAVLYAGIASFILISLVVITYLKKPKTNTEKKETTTSTKKNTTTTEVVSDLKKESTVKKEFKPSDHTKFMPK
;
A
#
# COMPACT_ATOMS: atom_id res chain seq x y z
N MET A 1 -18.52 -24.95 32.31
CA MET A 1 -18.70 -24.97 30.83
C MET A 1 -17.35 -24.75 30.19
N ILE A 2 -16.93 -25.62 29.26
CA ILE A 2 -15.70 -25.39 28.50
C ILE A 2 -16.02 -24.40 27.36
N VAL A 3 -15.21 -23.37 27.21
CA VAL A 3 -15.36 -22.29 26.22
C VAL A 3 -14.87 -22.67 24.82
N TRP A 4 -14.23 -23.83 24.63
CA TRP A 4 -13.66 -24.25 23.35
C TRP A 4 -14.04 -25.69 22.96
N SER A 5 -14.04 -26.01 21.67
CA SER A 5 -14.24 -27.36 21.17
C SER A 5 -13.12 -27.76 20.21
N GLY A 6 -12.53 -28.93 20.46
CA GLY A 6 -11.48 -29.52 19.64
C GLY A 6 -10.29 -28.60 19.42
N ARG A 7 -9.98 -28.32 18.15
CA ARG A 7 -8.80 -27.56 17.70
C ARG A 7 -9.00 -26.04 17.69
N GLY A 8 -10.15 -25.54 18.15
CA GLY A 8 -10.42 -24.09 18.18
C GLY A 8 -9.42 -23.30 19.01
N ILE A 9 -8.81 -23.91 20.03
CA ILE A 9 -7.83 -23.26 20.91
C ILE A 9 -6.52 -22.85 20.19
N PHE A 10 -6.20 -23.46 19.05
CA PHE A 10 -4.98 -23.15 18.31
C PHE A 10 -4.95 -21.71 17.79
N SER A 11 -6.09 -21.08 17.50
CA SER A 11 -6.11 -19.68 17.07
C SER A 11 -5.60 -18.74 18.16
N ALA A 12 -6.04 -18.95 19.41
CA ALA A 12 -5.59 -18.18 20.56
C ALA A 12 -4.13 -18.47 20.94
N ILE A 13 -3.74 -19.75 20.93
CA ILE A 13 -2.36 -20.15 21.23
C ILE A 13 -1.41 -19.54 20.20
N LEU A 14 -1.74 -19.61 18.91
CA LEU A 14 -0.89 -19.06 17.87
C LEU A 14 -0.76 -17.54 18.01
N PHE A 15 -1.86 -16.83 18.30
CA PHE A 15 -1.83 -15.39 18.53
C PHE A 15 -0.92 -15.01 19.71
N ILE A 16 -1.03 -15.71 20.84
CA ILE A 16 -0.17 -15.44 22.01
C ILE A 16 1.30 -15.76 21.67
N LEU A 17 1.55 -16.88 21.00
CA LEU A 17 2.90 -17.31 20.65
C LEU A 17 3.57 -16.31 19.69
N THR A 18 2.85 -15.86 18.66
CA THR A 18 3.38 -14.86 17.72
C THR A 18 3.52 -13.49 18.35
N LEU A 19 2.65 -13.12 19.29
CA LEU A 19 2.75 -11.87 20.04
C LEU A 19 3.97 -11.87 20.97
N VAL A 20 4.16 -12.92 21.76
CA VAL A 20 5.33 -13.03 22.65
C VAL A 20 6.61 -13.10 21.81
N GLY A 21 6.59 -13.84 20.70
CA GLY A 21 7.70 -13.90 19.77
C GLY A 21 8.02 -12.53 19.17
N SER A 22 7.01 -11.78 18.72
CA SER A 22 7.24 -10.46 18.13
C SER A 22 7.77 -9.45 19.15
N LEU A 23 7.27 -9.46 20.39
CA LEU A 23 7.78 -8.61 21.47
C LEU A 23 9.23 -8.94 21.87
N TYR A 24 9.70 -10.16 21.66
CA TYR A 24 11.09 -10.54 21.95
C TYR A 24 12.05 -10.18 20.80
N ILE A 25 11.58 -10.25 19.55
CA ILE A 25 12.39 -9.91 18.37
C ILE A 25 12.42 -8.41 18.09
N LEU A 26 11.31 -7.69 18.29
CA LEU A 26 11.19 -6.28 17.92
C LEU A 26 11.71 -5.34 19.04
N PRO A 27 12.32 -4.18 18.68
CA PRO A 27 12.62 -3.13 19.63
C PRO A 27 11.34 -2.51 20.22
N LYS A 28 11.39 -2.05 21.47
CA LYS A 28 10.24 -1.46 22.20
C LYS A 28 9.56 -0.29 21.48
N GLU A 29 10.30 0.40 20.63
CA GLU A 29 9.78 1.51 19.82
C GLU A 29 8.75 1.05 18.77
N HIS A 30 8.70 -0.25 18.48
CA HIS A 30 7.88 -0.84 17.41
C HIS A 30 6.90 -1.90 17.96
N ASP A 31 6.58 -1.87 19.25
CA ASP A 31 5.68 -2.84 19.90
C ASP A 31 4.31 -2.94 19.19
N ASP A 32 3.81 -1.83 18.65
CA ASP A 32 2.57 -1.80 17.86
C ASP A 32 2.63 -2.72 16.63
N TYR A 33 3.78 -2.73 15.92
CA TYR A 33 3.98 -3.62 14.78
C TYR A 33 4.06 -5.08 15.21
N GLY A 34 4.58 -5.35 16.42
CA GLY A 34 4.58 -6.68 17.01
C GLY A 34 3.16 -7.24 17.16
N PHE A 35 2.22 -6.40 17.59
CA PHE A 35 0.81 -6.78 17.67
C PHE A 35 0.18 -7.01 16.29
N VAL A 36 0.49 -6.15 15.32
CA VAL A 36 0.01 -6.28 13.93
C VAL A 36 0.49 -7.61 13.31
N ILE A 37 1.77 -7.94 13.44
CA ILE A 37 2.35 -9.19 12.95
C ILE A 37 1.68 -10.40 13.60
N ALA A 38 1.45 -10.34 14.92
CA ALA A 38 0.79 -11.40 15.66
C ALA A 38 -0.65 -11.62 15.18
N ALA A 39 -1.40 -10.52 15.03
CA ALA A 39 -2.79 -10.52 14.58
C ALA A 39 -2.91 -11.10 13.16
N PHE A 40 -2.10 -10.65 12.20
CA PHE A 40 -2.15 -11.17 10.83
C PHE A 40 -1.72 -12.64 10.72
N SER A 41 -0.71 -13.05 11.49
CA SER A 41 -0.28 -14.44 11.53
C SER A 41 -1.38 -15.35 12.06
N ALA A 42 -2.01 -14.94 13.17
CA ALA A 42 -3.16 -15.65 13.75
C ALA A 42 -4.38 -15.63 12.81
N ALA A 43 -4.62 -14.52 12.11
CA ALA A 43 -5.69 -14.37 11.14
C ALA A 43 -5.57 -15.38 10.00
N LEU A 44 -4.40 -15.41 9.36
CA LEU A 44 -4.11 -16.29 8.22
C LEU A 44 -4.23 -17.76 8.61
N PHE A 45 -3.65 -18.13 9.75
CA PHE A 45 -3.74 -19.48 10.28
C PHE A 45 -5.19 -19.88 10.61
N SER A 46 -5.92 -19.03 11.33
CA SER A 46 -7.30 -19.29 11.74
C SER A 46 -8.25 -19.42 10.55
N TRP A 47 -8.03 -18.63 9.50
CA TRP A 47 -8.79 -18.73 8.26
C TRP A 47 -8.49 -20.03 7.50
N TYR A 48 -7.21 -20.32 7.26
CA TYR A 48 -6.79 -21.47 6.47
C TYR A 48 -7.17 -22.80 7.15
N PHE A 49 -6.80 -22.97 8.42
CA PHE A 49 -7.11 -24.18 9.17
C PHE A 49 -8.57 -24.24 9.62
N GLY A 50 -9.20 -23.10 9.88
CA GLY A 50 -10.63 -23.03 10.13
C GLY A 50 -11.42 -23.55 8.94
N LYS A 51 -11.10 -23.13 7.71
CA LYS A 51 -11.76 -23.66 6.50
C LYS A 51 -11.52 -25.17 6.35
N LYS A 52 -10.25 -25.58 6.41
CA LYS A 52 -9.85 -26.99 6.23
C LYS A 52 -10.45 -27.93 7.28
N TRP A 53 -10.59 -27.49 8.53
CA TRP A 53 -11.06 -28.37 9.59
C TRP A 53 -12.56 -28.29 9.86
N ASN A 54 -13.20 -27.14 9.64
CA ASN A 54 -14.61 -26.94 9.99
C ASN A 54 -15.58 -27.09 8.81
N ILE A 55 -15.11 -26.91 7.56
CA ILE A 55 -15.96 -27.04 6.36
C ILE A 55 -15.85 -28.44 5.77
N ASP A 56 -14.64 -28.97 5.61
CA ASP A 56 -14.41 -30.22 4.86
C ASP A 56 -14.72 -31.50 5.66
N ASN A 57 -14.93 -31.41 6.97
CA ASN A 57 -15.18 -32.58 7.84
C ASN A 57 -16.68 -32.86 8.10
N ALA A 58 -17.57 -32.39 7.22
CA ALA A 58 -18.97 -32.80 7.27
C ALA A 58 -19.10 -34.24 6.77
N LYS A 59 -19.23 -35.20 7.70
CA LYS A 59 -19.40 -36.62 7.36
C LYS A 59 -20.88 -37.00 7.45
N ILE A 60 -21.41 -37.51 6.34
CA ILE A 60 -22.75 -38.10 6.32
C ILE A 60 -22.62 -39.51 6.88
N ILE A 61 -23.27 -39.77 8.02
CA ILE A 61 -23.31 -41.11 8.62
C ILE A 61 -24.73 -41.63 8.49
N LYS A 62 -24.85 -42.85 7.96
CA LYS A 62 -26.12 -43.58 7.92
C LYS A 62 -26.26 -44.38 9.22
N ASP A 63 -27.32 -44.11 9.97
CA ASP A 63 -27.67 -44.93 11.12
C ASP A 63 -28.07 -46.34 10.64
N LYS A 64 -27.38 -47.36 11.12
CA LYS A 64 -27.62 -48.77 10.74
C LYS A 64 -28.96 -49.29 11.24
N THR A 65 -29.52 -48.66 12.28
CA THR A 65 -30.72 -49.11 12.99
C THR A 65 -31.98 -48.42 12.49
N THR A 66 -31.91 -47.10 12.24
CA THR A 66 -33.07 -46.33 11.76
C THR A 66 -33.03 -46.01 10.26
N GLY A 67 -31.91 -46.27 9.58
CA GLY A 67 -31.72 -45.95 8.17
C GLY A 67 -31.64 -44.45 7.87
N LYS A 68 -31.77 -43.59 8.87
CA LYS A 68 -31.73 -42.13 8.74
C LYS A 68 -30.30 -41.65 8.49
N LEU A 69 -30.17 -40.66 7.62
CA LEU A 69 -28.91 -39.99 7.33
C LEU A 69 -28.77 -38.81 8.29
N PHE A 70 -27.69 -38.77 9.07
CA PHE A 70 -27.36 -37.62 9.90
C PHE A 70 -25.99 -37.07 9.50
N THR A 71 -25.91 -35.76 9.32
CA THR A 71 -24.66 -35.07 9.01
C THR A 71 -23.99 -34.67 10.32
N ILE A 72 -22.88 -35.34 10.66
CA ILE A 72 -22.05 -34.94 11.78
C ILE A 72 -20.98 -33.99 11.24
N LYS A 73 -21.06 -32.73 11.68
CA LYS A 73 -20.06 -31.71 11.38
C LYS A 73 -19.14 -31.59 12.57
N ASN A 74 -17.85 -31.86 12.40
CA ASN A 74 -16.86 -31.52 13.43
C ASN A 74 -16.87 -30.00 13.62
N GLN A 75 -17.15 -29.55 14.85
CA GLN A 75 -17.18 -28.14 15.19
C GLN A 75 -15.95 -27.79 16.02
N HIS A 76 -14.95 -27.20 15.35
CA HIS A 76 -13.82 -26.60 16.04
C HIS A 76 -14.14 -25.13 16.32
N THR A 77 -14.47 -24.85 17.57
CA THR A 77 -14.95 -23.54 18.02
C THR A 77 -14.12 -23.02 19.17
N LEU A 78 -13.99 -21.71 19.24
CA LEU A 78 -13.45 -20.98 20.38
C LEU A 78 -14.49 -19.93 20.77
N PHE A 79 -14.90 -19.92 22.03
CA PHE A 79 -16.09 -19.20 22.53
C PHE A 79 -17.34 -19.47 21.68
N TRP A 80 -17.58 -20.74 21.32
CA TRP A 80 -18.68 -21.18 20.44
C TRP A 80 -18.65 -20.59 19.01
N ILE A 81 -17.64 -19.77 18.68
CA ILE A 81 -17.44 -19.19 17.36
C ILE A 81 -16.55 -20.12 16.53
N PRO A 82 -16.96 -20.53 15.32
CA PRO A 82 -16.12 -21.33 14.41
C PRO A 82 -14.77 -20.66 14.14
N MET A 83 -13.69 -21.44 14.17
CA MET A 83 -12.31 -20.95 14.03
C MET A 83 -12.08 -20.01 12.82
N GLN A 84 -12.77 -20.22 11.70
CA GLN A 84 -12.68 -19.37 10.51
C GLN A 84 -13.05 -17.90 10.76
N TYR A 85 -13.99 -17.63 11.66
CA TYR A 85 -14.42 -16.26 11.98
C TYR A 85 -13.39 -15.52 12.85
N TRP A 86 -12.61 -16.25 13.64
CA TRP A 86 -11.45 -15.68 14.34
C TRP A 86 -10.42 -15.14 13.35
N GLY A 87 -10.30 -15.77 12.17
CA GLY A 87 -9.48 -15.25 11.07
C GLY A 87 -9.89 -13.85 10.64
N ALA A 88 -11.19 -13.65 10.40
CA ALA A 88 -11.73 -12.34 10.06
C ALA A 88 -11.59 -11.34 11.22
N LEU A 89 -11.87 -11.77 12.45
CA LEU A 89 -11.77 -10.92 13.64
C LEU A 89 -10.35 -10.39 13.86
N PHE A 90 -9.34 -11.26 13.80
CA PHE A 90 -7.94 -10.85 13.93
C PHE A 90 -7.48 -9.97 12.76
N SER A 91 -7.98 -10.22 11.54
CA SER A 91 -7.69 -9.36 10.39
C SER A 91 -8.22 -7.94 10.60
N ILE A 92 -9.48 -7.81 11.04
CA ILE A 92 -10.09 -6.50 11.37
C ILE A 92 -9.29 -5.81 12.48
N LEU A 93 -8.92 -6.54 13.53
CA LEU A 93 -8.14 -6.01 14.65
C LEU A 93 -6.78 -5.46 14.19
N GLY A 94 -6.08 -6.23 13.34
CA GLY A 94 -4.81 -5.82 12.75
C GLY A 94 -4.95 -4.59 11.86
N ILE A 95 -6.00 -4.52 11.04
CA ILE A 95 -6.30 -3.36 10.18
C ILE A 95 -6.57 -2.11 11.01
N ILE A 96 -7.35 -2.20 12.09
CA ILE A 96 -7.66 -1.06 12.96
C ILE A 96 -6.37 -0.46 13.54
N ILE A 97 -5.46 -1.29 14.02
CA ILE A 97 -4.18 -0.85 14.59
C ILE A 97 -3.28 -0.26 13.50
N LEU A 98 -3.28 -0.87 12.31
CA LEU A 98 -2.53 -0.35 11.17
C LEU A 98 -3.06 1.03 10.74
N ILE A 99 -4.38 1.25 10.78
CA ILE A 99 -5.00 2.56 10.48
C ILE A 99 -4.62 3.61 11.52
N GLN A 100 -4.58 3.26 12.81
CA GLN A 100 -4.11 4.17 13.86
C GLN A 100 -2.65 4.57 13.61
N ASN A 101 -1.83 3.62 13.18
CA ASN A 101 -0.43 3.88 12.82
C ASN A 101 -0.26 4.41 11.39
N ALA A 102 -1.32 4.47 10.57
CA ALA A 102 -1.23 4.91 9.18
C ALA A 102 -0.86 6.38 9.07
N ALA A 103 -1.10 7.20 10.09
CA ALA A 103 -0.51 8.54 10.20
C ALA A 103 1.02 8.51 10.03
N VAL A 104 1.68 7.47 10.56
CA VAL A 104 3.13 7.25 10.44
C VAL A 104 3.50 6.75 9.04
N LEU A 105 2.65 5.95 8.38
CA LEU A 105 2.86 5.54 6.98
C LEU A 105 2.72 6.72 6.01
N TYR A 106 1.68 7.55 6.18
CA TYR A 106 1.52 8.80 5.42
C TYR A 106 2.68 9.77 5.69
N ALA A 107 3.14 9.90 6.94
CA ALA A 107 4.31 10.70 7.30
C ALA A 107 5.61 10.15 6.69
N GLY A 108 5.77 8.82 6.65
CA GLY A 108 6.89 8.13 6.02
C GLY A 108 6.93 8.36 4.51
N ILE A 109 5.80 8.18 3.82
CA ILE A 109 5.67 8.45 2.38
C ILE A 109 5.90 9.93 2.07
N ALA A 110 5.32 10.85 2.86
CA ALA A 110 5.52 12.29 2.72
C ALA A 110 6.99 12.70 2.94
N SER A 111 7.67 12.12 3.94
CA SER A 111 9.09 12.35 4.19
C SER A 111 9.96 11.84 3.04
N PHE A 112 9.63 10.69 2.46
CA PHE A 112 10.34 10.14 1.30
C PHE A 112 10.21 11.03 0.06
N ILE A 113 9.01 11.59 -0.17
CA ILE A 113 8.75 12.56 -1.25
C ILE A 113 9.55 13.85 -1.03
N LEU A 114 9.59 14.35 0.21
CA LEU A 114 10.38 15.54 0.56
C LEU A 114 11.89 15.32 0.37
N ILE A 115 12.42 14.20 0.83
CA ILE A 115 13.84 13.84 0.66
C ILE A 115 14.16 13.70 -0.83
N SER A 116 13.30 13.04 -1.61
CA SER A 116 13.46 12.91 -3.06
C SER A 116 13.49 14.28 -3.76
N LEU A 117 12.60 15.21 -3.38
CA LEU A 117 12.60 16.57 -3.92
C LEU A 117 13.88 17.35 -3.58
N VAL A 118 14.37 17.25 -2.34
CA VAL A 118 15.63 17.88 -1.91
C VAL A 118 16.83 17.29 -2.66
N VAL A 119 16.85 15.98 -2.89
CA VAL A 119 17.92 15.33 -3.67
C VAL A 119 17.89 15.80 -5.13
N ILE A 120 16.70 15.92 -5.75
CA ILE A 120 16.56 16.42 -7.13
C ILE A 120 17.04 17.87 -7.25
N THR A 121 16.75 18.73 -6.26
CA THR A 121 17.22 20.12 -6.28
C THR A 121 18.73 20.21 -6.06
N TYR A 122 19.31 19.32 -5.25
CA TYR A 122 20.76 19.27 -5.02
C TYR A 122 21.54 18.72 -6.22
N LEU A 123 20.96 17.75 -6.94
CA LEU A 123 21.53 17.17 -8.15
C LEU A 123 21.44 18.13 -9.35
N LYS A 124 20.48 19.07 -9.35
CA LYS A 124 20.46 20.21 -10.27
C LYS A 124 21.45 21.29 -9.86
N LYS A 125 22.72 20.95 -9.64
CA LYS A 125 23.78 21.95 -9.54
C LYS A 125 24.06 22.49 -10.96
N PRO A 126 23.86 23.78 -11.24
CA PRO A 126 24.12 24.32 -12.57
C PRO A 126 25.61 24.15 -12.90
N LYS A 127 25.91 23.59 -14.08
CA LYS A 127 27.26 23.62 -14.65
C LYS A 127 27.69 25.08 -14.73
N THR A 128 28.56 25.47 -13.80
CA THR A 128 29.28 26.74 -13.84
C THR A 128 30.21 26.63 -15.04
N ASN A 129 29.93 27.41 -16.09
CA ASN A 129 30.76 27.44 -17.29
C ASN A 129 32.09 28.10 -16.93
N THR A 130 33.07 27.24 -16.63
CA THR A 130 34.48 27.61 -16.51
C THR A 130 34.96 28.11 -17.86
N GLU A 131 35.21 29.41 -17.88
CA GLU A 131 36.16 30.17 -18.69
C GLU A 131 37.16 29.31 -19.49
N LYS A 132 37.16 29.45 -20.83
CA LYS A 132 38.26 28.99 -21.68
C LYS A 132 38.80 30.17 -22.49
N LYS A 133 40.01 30.60 -22.10
CA LYS A 133 40.93 31.47 -22.86
C LYS A 133 41.37 30.79 -24.16
N GLU A 134 41.56 31.62 -25.19
CA GLU A 134 42.55 31.58 -26.30
C GLU A 134 41.99 32.47 -27.43
N THR A 135 42.35 33.77 -27.54
CA THR A 135 43.45 34.31 -28.38
C THR A 135 43.56 33.57 -29.73
N THR A 136 43.23 34.16 -30.88
CA THR A 136 44.12 35.07 -31.64
C THR A 136 43.37 35.75 -32.80
N THR A 137 43.42 37.09 -32.82
CA THR A 137 43.56 38.04 -33.96
C THR A 137 42.71 37.90 -35.23
N SER A 138 41.87 38.92 -35.52
CA SER A 138 42.09 39.90 -36.60
C SER A 138 40.88 40.82 -36.85
N THR A 139 41.13 42.14 -36.73
CA THR A 139 40.65 43.20 -37.65
C THR A 139 39.27 43.87 -37.48
N LYS A 140 39.37 45.19 -37.24
CA LYS A 140 38.57 46.36 -37.69
C LYS A 140 37.28 46.78 -36.97
N LYS A 141 37.43 48.00 -36.40
CA LYS A 141 36.64 49.24 -36.61
C LYS A 141 35.15 49.28 -36.19
N ASN A 142 34.95 50.16 -35.21
CA ASN A 142 34.09 51.36 -35.27
C ASN A 142 32.63 51.33 -34.76
N THR A 143 32.42 52.21 -33.78
CA THR A 143 31.31 53.19 -33.64
C THR A 143 30.08 52.80 -32.80
N THR A 144 30.01 53.44 -31.62
CA THR A 144 28.92 54.26 -31.06
C THR A 144 27.47 53.91 -31.43
N THR A 145 26.62 53.69 -30.42
CA THR A 145 25.47 54.55 -30.07
C THR A 145 24.64 53.88 -28.95
N THR A 146 24.56 54.54 -27.80
CA THR A 146 23.52 54.39 -26.77
C THR A 146 22.66 55.65 -26.85
N GLU A 147 21.38 55.55 -26.48
CA GLU A 147 20.23 56.45 -26.75
C GLU A 147 19.51 56.02 -28.04
N VAL A 148 18.27 55.54 -28.00
CA VAL A 148 17.01 56.28 -27.75
C VAL A 148 15.93 55.20 -27.47
N VAL A 149 15.41 55.06 -26.26
CA VAL A 149 14.11 55.60 -25.78
C VAL A 149 12.95 55.39 -26.76
N SER A 150 11.96 54.61 -26.30
CA SER A 150 10.55 54.65 -26.69
C SER A 150 10.21 54.62 -28.18
N ASP A 151 9.62 53.51 -28.64
CA ASP A 151 8.36 53.62 -29.39
C ASP A 151 7.67 52.26 -29.56
N LEU A 152 6.34 52.31 -29.56
CA LEU A 152 5.40 51.25 -30.00
C LEU A 152 4.98 50.19 -28.96
N LYS A 153 4.33 50.73 -27.93
CA LYS A 153 3.00 50.29 -27.49
C LYS A 153 2.06 50.05 -28.70
N LYS A 154 1.36 48.91 -28.67
CA LYS A 154 0.25 48.43 -29.54
C LYS A 154 0.66 47.79 -30.88
N GLU A 155 0.58 46.46 -30.97
CA GLU A 155 -0.39 45.85 -31.88
C GLU A 155 -0.75 44.42 -31.48
N SER A 156 -2.06 44.21 -31.40
CA SER A 156 -2.80 42.98 -31.17
C SER A 156 -2.74 42.04 -32.38
N THR A 157 -2.61 40.73 -32.18
CA THR A 157 -3.54 39.78 -32.85
C THR A 157 -3.57 38.39 -32.22
N VAL A 158 -4.78 38.03 -31.82
CA VAL A 158 -5.28 36.69 -31.57
C VAL A 158 -5.30 35.88 -32.88
N LYS A 159 -4.85 34.62 -32.85
CA LYS A 159 -5.46 33.54 -33.65
C LYS A 159 -5.35 32.21 -32.92
N LYS A 160 -6.50 31.73 -32.45
CA LYS A 160 -6.76 30.36 -31.97
C LYS A 160 -6.65 29.40 -33.16
N GLU A 161 -5.90 28.33 -33.02
CA GLU A 161 -5.89 27.24 -34.00
C GLU A 161 -6.82 26.11 -33.50
N PHE A 162 -7.94 25.94 -34.21
CA PHE A 162 -8.94 24.90 -34.03
C PHE A 162 -8.54 23.70 -34.89
N LYS A 163 -8.30 22.53 -34.29
CA LYS A 163 -8.09 21.28 -35.04
C LYS A 163 -9.44 20.66 -35.40
N PRO A 164 -9.74 20.36 -36.68
CA PRO A 164 -10.93 19.60 -37.04
C PRO A 164 -10.78 18.13 -36.64
N SER A 165 -11.79 17.60 -35.94
CA SER A 165 -11.94 16.19 -35.62
C SER A 165 -12.31 15.39 -36.87
N ASP A 166 -11.58 14.31 -37.11
CA ASP A 166 -11.78 13.36 -38.20
C ASP A 166 -13.08 12.57 -38.00
N HIS A 167 -14.06 12.79 -38.88
CA HIS A 167 -15.39 12.19 -38.83
C HIS A 167 -15.52 10.89 -39.63
N THR A 168 -14.43 10.33 -40.18
CA THR A 168 -14.50 9.14 -41.05
C THR A 168 -14.47 7.80 -40.30
N LYS A 169 -14.35 7.80 -38.97
CA LYS A 169 -14.24 6.58 -38.17
C LYS A 169 -15.58 5.85 -37.88
N PHE A 170 -16.72 6.40 -38.30
CA PHE A 170 -18.04 5.91 -37.87
C PHE A 170 -18.95 5.33 -38.97
N MET A 171 -18.45 4.97 -40.16
CA MET A 171 -19.27 4.21 -41.12
C MET A 171 -18.83 2.73 -41.22
N PRO A 172 -19.72 1.78 -40.89
CA PRO A 172 -19.53 0.37 -41.23
C PRO A 172 -19.74 0.13 -42.73
N LYS A 173 -18.99 -0.83 -43.29
CA LYS A 173 -19.05 -1.24 -44.70
C LYS A 173 -20.29 -2.07 -45.00
#